data_AF-A0A3Q8ZAI3-F1
#
_entry.id   AF-A0A3Q8ZAI3-F1
#
_cell.length_a   1.000
_cell.length_b   1.000
_cell.length_c   1.000
_cell.angle_alpha   90.00
_cell.angle_beta   90.00
_cell.angle_gamma   90.00
#
_symmetry.space_group_name_H-M   'P 1'
#
loop_
_entity.id
_entity.type
_entity.pdbx_description
1 polymer ?
#
loop_
_entity_poly.entity_id
_entity_poly.type
_entity_poly.pdbx_seq_one_letter_code
_entity_poly.pdbx_strand_id
1 'polypeptide(L)'
;MKILALGAHPDDIEIFMFGTMAAYAAQGAELTFAIATDGAKGGKSDPVVLARVRREEATAAAALLGAALRFLDFPDGELVADAALIGALKALIRETGPDLAITHAPNDYHADHRALSDGVRIAASFGVPVLHADTMGGTGFSPTHYVDISAHAEIKARAIRMHQSQDPDRFVDGARMQNLFRAGQCNGAQGSLAEAFRFEPTFPFADIRELLPPAPPIRKVMVSTKRVD
;
A
#
# COMPACT_ATOMS: atom_id res chain seq x y z
N MET A 1 3.61 10.95 14.00
CA MET A 1 2.52 10.26 13.29
C MET A 1 2.87 8.80 13.19
N LYS A 2 1.91 7.90 13.40
CA LYS A 2 2.06 6.44 13.36
C LYS A 2 1.23 5.88 12.23
N ILE A 3 1.86 5.15 11.31
CA ILE A 3 1.20 4.58 10.14
C ILE A 3 1.24 3.06 10.21
N LEU A 4 0.08 2.42 10.05
CA LEU A 4 -0.03 0.98 9.91
C LEU A 4 -0.34 0.61 8.46
N ALA A 5 0.61 0.03 7.75
CA ALA A 5 0.40 -0.52 6.40
C ALA A 5 0.13 -2.02 6.48
N LEU A 6 -0.95 -2.48 5.85
CA LEU A 6 -1.38 -3.87 5.88
C LEU A 6 -1.44 -4.45 4.46
N GLY A 7 -0.61 -5.46 4.22
CA GLY A 7 -0.64 -6.31 3.02
C GLY A 7 -1.23 -7.68 3.33
N ALA A 8 -1.84 -8.32 2.34
CA ALA A 8 -2.32 -9.68 2.47
C ALA A 8 -1.16 -10.66 2.36
N HIS A 9 -0.23 -10.40 1.44
CA HIS A 9 0.92 -11.24 1.15
C HIS A 9 2.25 -10.47 1.35
N PRO A 10 3.37 -11.19 1.50
CA PRO A 10 4.70 -10.59 1.51
C PRO A 10 5.09 -10.07 0.11
N ASP A 11 4.93 -8.76 -0.11
CA ASP A 11 5.28 -7.94 -1.30
C ASP A 11 4.24 -6.83 -1.57
N ASP A 12 3.01 -7.03 -1.11
CA ASP A 12 1.89 -6.11 -1.33
C ASP A 12 2.21 -4.66 -0.90
N ILE A 13 2.83 -4.47 0.27
CA ILE A 13 3.15 -3.14 0.78
C ILE A 13 4.20 -2.49 -0.14
N GLU A 14 5.23 -3.24 -0.53
CA GLU A 14 6.28 -2.83 -1.45
C GLU A 14 5.72 -2.37 -2.81
N ILE A 15 4.76 -3.13 -3.34
CA ILE A 15 4.17 -2.91 -4.66
C ILE A 15 3.19 -1.72 -4.65
N PHE A 16 2.27 -1.68 -3.70
CA PHE A 16 1.12 -0.77 -3.76
C PHE A 16 1.33 0.57 -3.05
N MET A 17 2.18 0.64 -2.02
CA MET A 17 2.22 1.82 -1.13
C MET A 17 3.60 2.20 -0.56
N PHE A 18 4.68 1.55 -1.00
CA PHE A 18 6.01 1.77 -0.39
C PHE A 18 6.60 3.15 -0.68
N GLY A 19 6.29 3.74 -1.83
CA GLY A 19 6.72 5.10 -2.13
C GLY A 19 6.12 6.09 -1.12
N THR A 20 4.85 5.89 -0.77
CA THR A 20 4.12 6.64 0.26
C THR A 20 4.66 6.34 1.66
N MET A 21 4.99 5.09 1.97
CA MET A 21 5.65 4.73 3.23
C MET A 21 7.00 5.44 3.37
N ALA A 22 7.79 5.50 2.31
CA ALA A 22 9.04 6.25 2.29
C ALA A 22 8.82 7.77 2.45
N ALA A 23 7.75 8.33 1.87
CA ALA A 23 7.39 9.73 2.06
C ALA A 23 6.98 10.04 3.51
N TYR A 24 6.29 9.12 4.18
CA TYR A 24 5.99 9.22 5.62
C TYR A 24 7.25 9.09 6.48
N ALA A 25 8.13 8.13 6.20
CA ALA A 25 9.39 7.96 6.92
C ALA A 25 10.26 9.23 6.82
N ALA A 26 10.32 9.86 5.63
CA ALA A 26 11.03 11.12 5.42
C ALA A 26 10.48 12.29 6.25
N GLN A 27 9.23 12.21 6.71
CA GLN A 27 8.58 13.17 7.60
C GLN A 27 8.68 12.76 9.09
N GLY A 28 9.44 11.72 9.41
CA GLY A 28 9.62 11.23 10.78
C GLY A 28 8.44 10.42 11.33
N ALA A 29 7.58 9.88 10.45
CA ALA A 29 6.52 8.97 10.89
C ALA A 29 7.10 7.63 11.39
N GLU A 30 6.47 7.07 12.41
CA GLU A 30 6.72 5.70 12.86
C GLU A 30 5.89 4.75 12.00
N LEU A 31 6.55 3.75 11.40
CA LEU A 31 5.91 2.82 10.48
C LEU A 31 5.79 1.44 11.10
N THR A 32 4.60 0.86 11.04
CA THR A 32 4.39 -0.58 11.24
C THR A 32 3.83 -1.20 9.98
N PHE A 33 4.48 -2.25 9.50
CA PHE A 33 4.01 -3.09 8.41
C PHE A 33 3.43 -4.38 9.00
N ALA A 34 2.28 -4.80 8.47
CA ALA A 34 1.64 -6.03 8.86
C ALA A 34 1.28 -6.85 7.63
N ILE A 35 1.64 -8.14 7.65
CA ILE A 35 1.35 -9.07 6.57
C ILE A 35 0.40 -10.14 7.12
N ALA A 36 -0.75 -10.30 6.47
CA ALA A 36 -1.80 -11.19 6.96
C ALA A 36 -1.46 -12.66 6.77
N THR A 37 -0.95 -13.03 5.59
CA THR A 37 -0.72 -14.43 5.21
C THR A 37 0.76 -14.80 5.10
N ASP A 38 1.04 -16.09 5.09
CA ASP A 38 2.40 -16.63 4.95
C ASP A 38 2.97 -16.59 3.52
N GLY A 39 2.15 -16.31 2.51
CA GLY A 39 2.55 -16.26 1.10
C GLY A 39 2.99 -17.62 0.52
N ALA A 40 2.64 -18.73 1.17
CA ALA A 40 3.14 -20.07 0.85
C ALA A 40 2.70 -20.62 -0.52
N LYS A 41 1.66 -20.04 -1.15
CA LYS A 41 1.10 -20.46 -2.44
C LYS A 41 1.47 -19.52 -3.59
N GLY A 42 2.32 -18.51 -3.35
CA GLY A 42 2.77 -17.54 -4.36
C GLY A 42 3.74 -18.07 -5.41
N GLY A 43 4.06 -19.36 -5.43
CA GLY A 43 5.07 -19.92 -6.33
C GLY A 43 4.96 -21.43 -6.52
N LYS A 44 5.92 -22.01 -7.25
CA LYS A 44 5.98 -23.46 -7.54
C LYS A 44 6.88 -24.24 -6.58
N SER A 45 7.54 -23.55 -5.66
CA SER A 45 8.44 -24.16 -4.66
C SER A 45 7.65 -24.86 -3.55
N ASP A 46 8.35 -25.61 -2.71
CA ASP A 46 7.77 -26.15 -1.48
C ASP A 46 7.14 -25.02 -0.62
N PRO A 47 5.87 -25.15 -0.19
CA PRO A 47 5.16 -24.07 0.51
C PRO A 47 5.84 -23.62 1.81
N VAL A 48 6.40 -24.55 2.59
CA VAL A 48 7.05 -24.23 3.87
C VAL A 48 8.35 -23.46 3.63
N VAL A 49 9.13 -23.90 2.64
CA VAL A 49 10.35 -23.21 2.24
C VAL A 49 10.01 -21.82 1.70
N LEU A 50 8.98 -21.71 0.85
CA LEU A 50 8.57 -20.45 0.24
C LEU A 50 8.09 -19.44 1.29
N ALA A 51 7.23 -19.85 2.22
CA ALA A 51 6.77 -18.98 3.31
C ALA A 51 7.92 -18.41 4.14
N ARG A 52 8.92 -19.24 4.47
CA ARG A 52 10.12 -18.77 5.18
C ARG A 52 10.91 -17.76 4.36
N VAL A 53 11.18 -18.05 3.08
CA VAL A 53 11.91 -17.14 2.19
C VAL A 53 11.17 -15.81 2.05
N ARG A 54 9.87 -15.83 1.77
CA ARG A 54 9.07 -14.61 1.63
C ARG A 54 9.01 -13.78 2.90
N ARG A 55 9.01 -14.41 4.08
CA ARG A 55 9.15 -13.72 5.38
C ARG A 55 10.50 -12.99 5.49
N GLU A 56 11.59 -13.64 5.10
CA GLU A 56 12.95 -13.05 5.12
C GLU A 56 13.03 -11.87 4.13
N GLU A 57 12.47 -12.02 2.93
CA GLU A 57 12.42 -10.98 1.89
C GLU A 57 11.62 -9.74 2.36
N ALA A 58 10.42 -9.93 2.92
CA ALA A 58 9.63 -8.84 3.49
C ALA A 58 10.32 -8.17 4.68
N THR A 59 11.03 -8.94 5.52
CA THR A 59 11.83 -8.40 6.63
C THR A 59 12.94 -7.49 6.11
N ALA A 60 13.64 -7.90 5.05
CA ALA A 60 14.68 -7.10 4.42
C ALA A 60 14.11 -5.82 3.77
N ALA A 61 12.94 -5.91 3.13
CA ALA A 61 12.26 -4.75 2.54
C ALA A 61 11.82 -3.73 3.60
N ALA A 62 11.16 -4.18 4.68
CA ALA A 62 10.72 -3.32 5.79
C ALA A 62 11.90 -2.60 6.47
N ALA A 63 13.06 -3.26 6.57
CA ALA A 63 14.28 -2.68 7.14
C ALA A 63 14.82 -1.48 6.35
N LEU A 64 14.49 -1.34 5.05
CA LEU A 64 14.90 -0.18 4.25
C LEU A 64 14.31 1.14 4.77
N LEU A 65 13.15 1.08 5.45
CA LEU A 65 12.49 2.24 6.05
C LEU A 65 12.53 2.21 7.59
N GLY A 66 13.20 1.22 8.19
CA GLY A 66 13.17 1.02 9.64
C GLY A 66 11.77 0.71 10.19
N ALA A 67 10.88 0.15 9.36
CA ALA A 67 9.51 -0.16 9.78
C ALA A 67 9.50 -1.38 10.71
N ALA A 68 8.70 -1.31 11.77
CA ALA A 68 8.39 -2.49 12.58
C ALA A 68 7.56 -3.46 11.74
N LEU A 69 7.89 -4.75 11.74
CA LEU A 69 7.17 -5.75 10.96
C LEU A 69 6.37 -6.69 11.87
N ARG A 70 5.16 -7.05 11.44
CA ARG A 70 4.27 -8.02 12.09
C ARG A 70 3.76 -9.01 11.05
N PHE A 71 3.69 -10.28 11.43
CA PHE A 71 3.08 -11.33 10.63
C PHE A 71 1.90 -11.90 11.42
N LEU A 72 0.76 -12.07 10.77
CA LEU A 72 -0.44 -12.65 11.40
C LEU A 72 -0.57 -14.15 11.15
N ASP A 73 0.26 -14.71 10.26
CA ASP A 73 0.44 -16.14 10.01
C ASP A 73 -0.85 -16.87 9.58
N PHE A 74 -1.77 -16.18 8.89
CA PHE A 74 -2.90 -16.84 8.24
C PHE A 74 -2.44 -17.62 6.99
N PRO A 75 -3.13 -18.71 6.62
CA PRO A 75 -2.79 -19.47 5.42
C PRO A 75 -3.06 -18.66 4.14
N ASP A 76 -2.09 -18.59 3.23
CA ASP A 76 -2.22 -17.96 1.91
C ASP A 76 -3.35 -18.60 1.08
N GLY A 77 -4.18 -17.78 0.44
CA GLY A 77 -5.29 -18.16 -0.44
C GLY A 77 -6.54 -18.65 0.28
N GLU A 78 -6.58 -18.54 1.61
CA GLU A 78 -7.70 -18.98 2.46
C GLU A 78 -8.19 -17.87 3.38
N LEU A 79 -7.72 -16.63 3.18
CA LEU A 79 -8.06 -15.52 4.06
C LEU A 79 -9.55 -15.16 3.93
N VAL A 80 -10.22 -15.08 5.08
CA VAL A 80 -11.63 -14.69 5.21
C VAL A 80 -11.78 -13.63 6.30
N ALA A 81 -12.71 -12.68 6.11
CA ALA A 81 -13.01 -11.63 7.08
C ALA A 81 -13.88 -12.17 8.24
N ASP A 82 -13.36 -13.16 8.95
CA ASP A 82 -14.03 -13.82 10.07
C ASP A 82 -13.61 -13.26 11.43
N ALA A 83 -14.15 -13.85 12.51
CA ALA A 83 -13.85 -13.43 13.87
C ALA A 83 -12.35 -13.58 14.25
N ALA A 84 -11.62 -14.53 13.65
CA ALA A 84 -10.21 -14.74 13.93
C ALA A 84 -9.38 -13.61 13.30
N LEU A 85 -9.59 -13.31 12.02
CA LEU A 85 -8.90 -12.20 11.35
C LEU A 85 -9.24 -10.86 12.02
N ILE A 86 -10.53 -10.60 12.26
CA ILE A 86 -10.97 -9.35 12.91
C ILE A 86 -10.38 -9.23 14.31
N GLY A 87 -10.32 -10.32 15.08
CA GLY A 87 -9.72 -10.35 16.41
C GLY A 87 -8.22 -10.01 16.39
N ALA A 88 -7.48 -10.62 15.48
CA ALA A 88 -6.04 -10.36 15.29
C ALA A 88 -5.79 -8.90 14.88
N LEU A 89 -6.55 -8.38 13.92
CA LEU A 89 -6.43 -6.99 13.46
C LEU A 89 -6.78 -5.98 14.56
N LYS A 90 -7.82 -6.24 15.37
CA LYS A 90 -8.15 -5.39 16.54
C LYS A 90 -7.03 -5.38 17.58
N ALA A 91 -6.38 -6.52 17.81
CA ALA A 91 -5.25 -6.60 18.72
C ALA A 91 -4.06 -5.78 18.18
N LEU A 92 -3.73 -5.96 16.91
CA LEU A 92 -2.67 -5.22 16.23
C LEU A 92 -2.91 -3.70 16.24
N ILE A 93 -4.10 -3.24 15.86
CA ILE A 93 -4.46 -1.81 15.88
C ILE A 93 -4.33 -1.23 17.29
N ARG A 94 -4.76 -1.95 18.32
CA ARG A 94 -4.62 -1.52 19.72
C ARG A 94 -3.17 -1.48 20.20
N GLU A 95 -2.36 -2.47 19.82
CA GLU A 95 -0.93 -2.55 20.17
C GLU A 95 -0.14 -1.40 19.53
N THR A 96 -0.40 -1.13 18.26
CA THR A 96 0.36 -0.16 17.46
C THR A 96 -0.13 1.28 17.63
N GLY A 97 -1.42 1.47 17.93
CA GLY A 97 -2.05 2.78 18.09
C GLY A 97 -1.85 3.70 16.88
N PRO A 98 -2.19 3.28 15.65
CA PRO A 98 -1.92 4.06 14.45
C PRO A 98 -2.85 5.28 14.33
N ASP A 99 -2.32 6.37 13.77
CA ASP A 99 -3.10 7.54 13.38
C ASP A 99 -3.84 7.30 12.04
N LEU A 100 -3.29 6.42 11.20
CA LEU A 100 -3.85 6.02 9.90
C LEU A 100 -3.50 4.56 9.60
N ALA A 101 -4.50 3.80 9.13
CA ALA A 101 -4.30 2.47 8.57
C ALA A 101 -4.42 2.51 7.04
N ILE A 102 -3.53 1.82 6.34
CA ILE A 102 -3.53 1.72 4.87
C ILE A 102 -3.56 0.26 4.46
N THR A 103 -4.47 -0.11 3.56
CA THR A 103 -4.59 -1.49 3.06
C THR A 103 -5.16 -1.52 1.64
N HIS A 104 -5.42 -2.72 1.12
CA HIS A 104 -6.00 -2.97 -0.20
C HIS A 104 -7.36 -2.31 -0.41
N ALA A 105 -7.67 -1.99 -1.67
CA ALA A 105 -9.02 -1.57 -2.04
C ALA A 105 -10.04 -2.72 -1.90
N PRO A 106 -11.31 -2.43 -1.54
CA PRO A 106 -12.35 -3.45 -1.47
C PRO A 106 -12.68 -4.09 -2.82
N ASN A 107 -12.41 -3.41 -3.93
CA ASN A 107 -12.68 -3.87 -5.30
C ASN A 107 -11.47 -4.51 -5.99
N ASP A 108 -10.55 -5.10 -5.21
CA ASP A 108 -9.35 -5.76 -5.72
C ASP A 108 -9.65 -7.10 -6.42
N TYR A 109 -8.75 -7.53 -7.32
CA TYR A 109 -8.88 -8.78 -8.07
C TYR A 109 -8.64 -10.02 -7.19
N HIS A 110 -7.79 -9.91 -6.16
CA HIS A 110 -7.41 -11.04 -5.32
C HIS A 110 -8.37 -11.24 -4.14
N ALA A 111 -8.74 -12.50 -3.84
CA ALA A 111 -9.68 -12.80 -2.75
C ALA A 111 -9.13 -12.36 -1.38
N ASP A 112 -7.88 -12.70 -1.07
CA ASP A 112 -7.25 -12.33 0.19
C ASP A 112 -7.09 -10.81 0.36
N HIS A 113 -6.88 -10.06 -0.74
CA HIS A 113 -6.84 -8.59 -0.67
C HIS A 113 -8.18 -8.02 -0.23
N ARG A 114 -9.28 -8.54 -0.80
CA ARG A 114 -10.64 -8.15 -0.41
C ARG A 114 -10.95 -8.56 1.04
N ALA A 115 -10.62 -9.80 1.42
CA ALA A 115 -10.82 -10.29 2.77
C ALA A 115 -10.07 -9.47 3.83
N LEU A 116 -8.81 -9.11 3.55
CA LEU A 116 -8.04 -8.22 4.43
C LEU A 116 -8.65 -6.82 4.48
N SER A 117 -9.06 -6.26 3.34
CA SER A 117 -9.69 -4.94 3.28
C SER A 117 -10.95 -4.89 4.15
N ASP A 118 -11.83 -5.90 4.05
CA ASP A 118 -13.03 -6.03 4.87
C ASP A 118 -12.70 -6.20 6.35
N GLY A 119 -11.74 -7.07 6.67
CA GLY A 119 -11.27 -7.30 8.04
C GLY A 119 -10.72 -6.03 8.69
N VAL A 120 -9.91 -5.26 7.97
CA VAL A 120 -9.34 -3.99 8.45
C VAL A 120 -10.43 -2.96 8.69
N ARG A 121 -11.39 -2.80 7.76
CA ARG A 121 -12.52 -1.87 7.94
C ARG A 121 -13.34 -2.20 9.19
N ILE A 122 -13.64 -3.48 9.42
CA ILE A 122 -14.39 -3.93 10.60
C ILE A 122 -13.57 -3.75 11.89
N ALA A 123 -12.27 -4.06 11.86
CA ALA A 123 -11.39 -3.95 13.01
C ALA A 123 -11.11 -2.50 13.42
N ALA A 124 -10.88 -1.62 12.44
CA ALA A 124 -10.63 -0.20 12.63
C ALA A 124 -11.86 0.51 13.21
N SER A 125 -13.06 0.23 12.67
CA SER A 125 -14.31 0.83 13.13
C SER A 125 -14.18 2.36 13.29
N PHE A 126 -14.49 2.92 14.46
CA PHE A 126 -14.33 4.34 14.77
C PHE A 126 -12.95 4.70 15.38
N GLY A 127 -12.03 3.74 15.49
CA GLY A 127 -10.76 3.91 16.19
C GLY A 127 -9.63 4.49 15.34
N VAL A 128 -9.63 4.23 14.03
CA VAL A 128 -8.60 4.73 13.09
C VAL A 128 -9.22 4.87 11.69
N PRO A 129 -8.93 5.94 10.93
CA PRO A 129 -9.33 6.02 9.53
C PRO A 129 -8.58 4.99 8.67
N VAL A 130 -9.27 4.47 7.66
CA VAL A 130 -8.69 3.50 6.70
C VAL A 130 -8.57 4.14 5.33
N LEU A 131 -7.36 4.14 4.78
CA LEU A 131 -7.06 4.54 3.42
C LEU A 131 -6.81 3.31 2.55
N HIS A 132 -7.40 3.29 1.36
CA HIS A 132 -7.29 2.17 0.44
C HIS A 132 -6.29 2.46 -0.68
N ALA A 133 -5.26 1.63 -0.82
CA ALA A 133 -4.31 1.69 -1.92
C ALA A 133 -4.96 1.24 -3.24
N ASP A 134 -4.46 1.77 -4.35
CA ASP A 134 -4.89 1.44 -5.70
C ASP A 134 -4.67 -0.04 -6.03
N THR A 135 -5.63 -0.65 -6.73
CA THR A 135 -5.59 -2.06 -7.16
C THR A 135 -4.57 -2.26 -8.27
N MET A 136 -4.02 -3.46 -8.46
CA MET A 136 -3.11 -3.73 -9.57
C MET A 136 -3.70 -3.32 -10.94
N GLY A 137 -2.98 -2.45 -11.66
CA GLY A 137 -3.42 -1.92 -12.96
C GLY A 137 -4.59 -0.92 -12.90
N GLY A 138 -5.08 -0.57 -11.71
CA GLY A 138 -6.09 0.47 -11.49
C GLY A 138 -7.51 0.14 -11.96
N THR A 139 -7.82 -1.13 -12.22
CA THR A 139 -9.10 -1.55 -12.79
C THR A 139 -10.26 -1.27 -11.81
N GLY A 140 -11.19 -0.39 -12.21
CA GLY A 140 -12.34 -0.02 -11.38
C GLY A 140 -11.99 0.85 -10.17
N PHE A 141 -10.74 1.31 -10.03
CA PHE A 141 -10.31 2.14 -8.92
C PHE A 141 -10.42 3.64 -9.24
N SER A 142 -11.24 4.35 -8.45
CA SER A 142 -11.39 5.80 -8.51
C SER A 142 -10.65 6.46 -7.34
N PRO A 143 -9.46 7.03 -7.57
CA PRO A 143 -8.67 7.66 -6.52
C PRO A 143 -9.28 8.98 -6.06
N THR A 144 -9.11 9.27 -4.78
CA THR A 144 -9.49 10.55 -4.13
C THR A 144 -8.27 11.31 -3.63
N HIS A 145 -7.17 10.60 -3.39
CA HIS A 145 -5.93 11.13 -2.84
C HIS A 145 -4.75 10.59 -3.65
N TYR A 146 -3.70 11.40 -3.76
CA TYR A 146 -2.48 11.06 -4.48
C TYR A 146 -1.29 11.52 -3.63
N VAL A 147 -0.23 10.73 -3.64
CA VAL A 147 1.04 11.05 -2.97
C VAL A 147 2.13 11.07 -4.03
N ASP A 148 2.87 12.18 -4.10
CA ASP A 148 4.06 12.24 -4.95
C ASP A 148 5.16 11.35 -4.38
N ILE A 149 5.57 10.36 -5.17
CA ILE A 149 6.61 9.40 -4.80
C ILE A 149 7.84 9.55 -5.70
N SER A 150 7.96 10.64 -6.45
CA SER A 150 9.05 10.83 -7.43
C SER A 150 10.43 10.74 -6.77
N ALA A 151 10.60 11.33 -5.58
CA ALA A 151 11.84 11.23 -4.79
C ALA A 151 12.06 9.86 -4.13
N HIS A 152 11.03 9.01 -4.10
CA HIS A 152 11.01 7.71 -3.41
C HIS A 152 10.90 6.51 -4.36
N ALA A 153 10.96 6.76 -5.67
CA ALA A 153 10.79 5.72 -6.68
C ALA A 153 11.88 4.64 -6.61
N GLU A 154 13.13 5.04 -6.39
CA GLU A 154 14.25 4.10 -6.35
C GLU A 154 14.21 3.20 -5.12
N ILE A 155 13.87 3.76 -3.94
CA ILE A 155 13.76 2.96 -2.73
C ILE A 155 12.57 1.99 -2.80
N LYS A 156 11.46 2.40 -3.43
CA LYS A 156 10.35 1.50 -3.77
C LYS A 156 10.80 0.36 -4.68
N ALA A 157 11.48 0.67 -5.79
CA ALA A 157 11.96 -0.35 -6.72
C ALA A 157 12.93 -1.33 -6.04
N ARG A 158 13.83 -0.82 -5.19
CA ARG A 158 14.73 -1.66 -4.37
C ARG A 158 13.96 -2.55 -3.40
N ALA A 159 12.91 -2.05 -2.77
CA ALA A 159 12.09 -2.82 -1.84
C ALA A 159 11.35 -3.97 -2.54
N ILE A 160 10.72 -3.70 -3.70
CA ILE A 160 10.09 -4.74 -4.52
C ILE A 160 11.12 -5.81 -4.90
N ARG A 161 12.35 -5.41 -5.28
CA ARG A 161 13.45 -6.33 -5.60
C ARG A 161 13.97 -7.14 -4.41
N MET A 162 13.57 -6.88 -3.18
CA MET A 162 13.91 -7.81 -2.10
C MET A 162 13.16 -9.14 -2.23
N HIS A 163 12.01 -9.16 -2.92
CA HIS A 163 11.17 -10.35 -3.14
C HIS A 163 11.64 -11.17 -4.34
N GLN A 164 12.89 -11.65 -4.29
CA GLN A 164 13.54 -12.41 -5.37
C GLN A 164 12.78 -13.68 -5.76
N SER A 165 12.06 -14.28 -4.81
CA SER A 165 11.22 -15.45 -5.06
C SER A 165 10.02 -15.19 -5.98
N GLN A 166 9.69 -13.92 -6.26
CA GLN A 166 8.44 -13.50 -6.92
C GLN A 166 8.63 -12.84 -8.31
N ASP A 167 9.77 -13.02 -9.00
CA ASP A 167 10.03 -12.31 -10.28
C ASP A 167 9.83 -10.78 -10.15
N PRO A 168 10.60 -10.11 -9.25
CA PRO A 168 10.26 -8.79 -8.77
C PRO A 168 10.37 -7.68 -9.83
N ASP A 169 11.19 -7.86 -10.87
CA ASP A 169 11.35 -6.84 -11.92
C ASP A 169 10.04 -6.62 -12.70
N ARG A 170 9.23 -7.67 -12.89
CA ARG A 170 7.88 -7.54 -13.44
C ARG A 170 7.01 -6.60 -12.60
N PHE A 171 7.12 -6.70 -11.27
CA PHE A 171 6.36 -5.86 -10.34
C PHE A 171 6.91 -4.44 -10.26
N VAL A 172 8.24 -4.25 -10.39
CA VAL A 172 8.83 -2.91 -10.52
C VAL A 172 8.29 -2.19 -11.75
N ASP A 173 8.28 -2.86 -12.90
CA ASP A 173 7.78 -2.29 -14.16
C ASP A 173 6.29 -1.99 -14.09
N GLY A 174 5.49 -2.93 -13.56
CA GLY A 174 4.05 -2.76 -13.36
C GLY A 174 3.72 -1.60 -12.42
N ALA A 175 4.37 -1.54 -11.25
CA ALA A 175 4.19 -0.46 -10.29
C ALA A 175 4.59 0.89 -10.88
N ARG A 176 5.72 0.96 -11.59
CA ARG A 176 6.18 2.18 -12.26
C ARG A 176 5.18 2.66 -13.32
N MET A 177 4.68 1.75 -14.16
CA MET A 177 3.68 2.07 -15.18
C MET A 177 2.42 2.67 -14.54
N GLN A 178 1.92 2.04 -13.48
CA GLN A 178 0.76 2.53 -12.74
C GLN A 178 1.04 3.88 -12.07
N ASN A 179 2.21 4.07 -11.47
CA ASN A 179 2.56 5.33 -10.81
C ASN A 179 2.76 6.49 -11.80
N LEU A 180 3.25 6.22 -13.02
CA LEU A 180 3.28 7.20 -14.11
C LEU A 180 1.86 7.60 -14.52
N PHE A 181 0.96 6.63 -14.68
CA PHE A 181 -0.44 6.90 -15.04
C PHE A 181 -1.11 7.79 -13.98
N ARG A 182 -0.97 7.46 -12.69
CA ARG A 182 -1.54 8.24 -11.60
C ARG A 182 -0.95 9.65 -11.49
N ALA A 183 0.35 9.82 -11.71
CA ALA A 183 0.95 11.15 -11.80
C ALA A 183 0.39 11.97 -12.97
N GLY A 184 0.11 11.31 -14.10
CA GLY A 184 -0.56 11.93 -15.26
C GLY A 184 -1.95 12.48 -14.92
N GLN A 185 -2.72 11.79 -14.07
CA GLN A 185 -4.04 12.27 -13.61
C GLN A 185 -3.93 13.57 -12.80
N CYS A 186 -2.78 13.84 -12.19
CA CYS A 186 -2.49 15.06 -11.44
C CYS A 186 -1.85 16.18 -12.28
N ASN A 187 -1.77 16.04 -13.61
CA ASN A 187 -0.99 16.94 -14.48
C ASN A 187 0.48 17.04 -14.06
N GLY A 188 1.06 15.92 -13.60
CA GLY A 188 2.45 15.84 -13.15
C GLY A 188 3.46 16.20 -14.25
N ALA A 189 4.68 16.55 -13.83
CA ALA A 189 5.79 16.73 -14.76
C ALA A 189 6.14 15.41 -15.47
N GLN A 190 6.78 15.49 -16.63
CA GLN A 190 7.24 14.29 -17.33
C GLN A 190 8.18 13.48 -16.42
N GLY A 191 7.87 12.19 -16.25
CA GLY A 191 8.63 11.29 -15.39
C GLY A 191 8.28 11.37 -13.89
N SER A 192 7.35 12.23 -13.48
CA SER A 192 6.81 12.21 -12.11
C SER A 192 6.02 10.94 -11.85
N LEU A 193 5.97 10.54 -10.58
CA LEU A 193 5.35 9.30 -10.12
C LEU A 193 4.46 9.58 -8.92
N ALA A 194 3.27 8.99 -8.92
CA ALA A 194 2.35 9.10 -7.80
C ALA A 194 1.76 7.74 -7.43
N GLU A 195 1.64 7.49 -6.14
CA GLU A 195 0.74 6.46 -5.62
C GLU A 195 -0.63 7.08 -5.38
N ALA A 196 -1.68 6.32 -5.62
CA ALA A 196 -3.04 6.80 -5.55
C ALA A 196 -3.84 5.99 -4.54
N PHE A 197 -4.77 6.67 -3.88
CA PHE A 197 -5.51 6.11 -2.77
C PHE A 197 -6.98 6.55 -2.79
N ARG A 198 -7.85 5.74 -2.21
CA ARG A 198 -9.26 6.04 -1.99
C ARG A 198 -9.53 6.13 -0.49
N PHE A 199 -10.10 7.25 -0.08
CA PHE A 199 -10.67 7.42 1.24
C PHE A 199 -12.19 7.45 1.11
N GLU A 200 -12.89 6.68 1.93
CA GLU A 200 -14.34 6.73 2.07
C GLU A 200 -14.65 7.42 3.40
N PRO A 201 -15.08 8.70 3.39
CA PRO A 201 -15.42 9.41 4.62
C PRO A 201 -16.49 8.65 5.41
N THR A 202 -16.19 8.39 6.68
CA THR A 202 -17.05 7.66 7.61
C THR A 202 -16.92 8.30 8.98
N PHE A 203 -18.03 8.48 9.70
CA PHE A 203 -17.99 9.12 11.02
C PHE A 203 -17.05 8.37 11.98
N PRO A 204 -16.13 9.04 12.71
CA PRO A 204 -15.95 10.51 12.82
C PRO A 204 -14.95 11.13 11.82
N PHE A 205 -14.38 10.35 10.90
CA PHE A 205 -13.35 10.74 9.94
C PHE A 205 -13.96 11.32 8.65
N ALA A 206 -14.31 12.60 8.68
CA ALA A 206 -14.80 13.32 7.49
C ALA A 206 -13.68 13.71 6.51
N ASP A 207 -12.48 13.95 7.02
CA ASP A 207 -11.32 14.42 6.28
C ASP A 207 -10.04 13.90 6.94
N ILE A 208 -9.08 13.44 6.15
CA ILE A 208 -7.81 12.89 6.61
C ILE A 208 -6.61 13.57 5.95
N ARG A 209 -6.81 14.68 5.23
CA ARG A 209 -5.73 15.33 4.45
C ARG A 209 -4.52 15.73 5.30
N GLU A 210 -4.72 16.08 6.56
CA GLU A 210 -3.63 16.39 7.50
C GLU A 210 -2.79 15.16 7.90
N LEU A 211 -3.29 13.95 7.64
CA LEU A 211 -2.61 12.69 7.91
C LEU A 211 -1.82 12.17 6.70
N LEU A 212 -1.85 12.86 5.55
CA LEU A 212 -1.24 12.40 4.31
C LEU A 212 0.04 13.18 3.98
N PRO A 213 1.02 12.57 3.27
CA PRO A 213 2.12 13.32 2.70
C PRO A 213 1.59 14.33 1.67
N PRO A 214 2.41 15.33 1.28
CA PRO A 214 2.01 16.30 0.28
C PRO A 214 1.50 15.66 -1.02
N ALA A 215 0.38 16.18 -1.52
CA ALA A 215 -0.11 15.84 -2.84
C ALA A 215 0.87 16.31 -3.93
N PRO A 216 0.82 15.72 -5.14
CA PRO A 216 1.60 16.21 -6.28
C PRO A 216 1.41 17.72 -6.51
N PRO A 217 2.49 18.46 -6.85
CA PRO A 217 2.43 19.91 -6.99
C PRO A 217 1.51 20.31 -8.14
N ILE A 218 0.68 21.34 -7.90
CA ILE A 218 -0.23 21.86 -8.92
C ILE A 218 0.58 22.51 -10.04
N ARG A 219 0.50 21.93 -11.25
CA ARG A 219 1.04 22.52 -12.46
C ARG A 219 -0.04 23.29 -13.20
N LYS A 220 0.16 24.61 -13.37
CA LYS A 220 -0.75 25.47 -14.14
C LYS A 220 -0.83 24.98 -15.59
N VAL A 221 -2.06 24.80 -16.09
CA VAL A 221 -2.31 24.56 -17.52
C VAL A 221 -2.29 25.90 -18.23
N MET A 222 -1.28 26.12 -19.06
CA MET A 222 -1.22 27.28 -19.95
C MET A 222 -2.00 26.95 -21.22
N VAL A 223 -3.13 27.60 -21.45
CA VAL A 223 -3.87 27.46 -22.71
C VAL A 223 -3.08 28.20 -23.79
N SER A 224 -2.73 27.51 -24.88
CA SER A 224 -2.10 28.14 -26.05
C SER A 224 -3.05 29.19 -26.61
N THR A 225 -2.64 30.46 -26.62
CA THR A 225 -3.39 31.56 -27.25
C THR A 225 -3.12 31.65 -28.75
N LYS A 226 -2.31 30.75 -29.33
CA LYS A 226 -2.12 30.70 -30.77
C LYS A 226 -3.43 30.28 -31.43
N ARG A 227 -4.03 31.20 -32.18
CA ARG A 227 -5.10 30.84 -33.12
C ARG A 227 -4.52 29.85 -34.11
N VAL A 228 -5.25 28.77 -34.35
CA VAL A 228 -4.97 27.87 -35.47
C VAL A 228 -5.44 28.65 -36.70
N ASP A 229 -4.49 29.20 -37.45
CA ASP A 229 -4.75 29.80 -38.77
C ASP A 229 -4.91 28.69 -39.82
#